data_AF-A0AAV0YMA2-F1
#
_entry.id   AF-A0AAV0YMA2-F1
#
_cell.length_a   1.000
_cell.length_b   1.000
_cell.length_c   1.000
_cell.angle_alpha   90.00
_cell.angle_beta   90.00
_cell.angle_gamma   90.00
#
_symmetry.space_group_name_H-M   'P 1'
#
loop_
_entity.id
_entity.type
_entity.pdbx_description
1 polymer ?
#
loop_
_entity_poly.entity_id
_entity_poly.type
_entity_poly.pdbx_seq_one_letter_code
_entity_poly.pdbx_strand_id
1 'polypeptide(L)'
;MGSGSRVVLSLYSSAPFLSLSSAQLRFKSSLAARVSFHMAYAASSVSTNNPSASSAIDFLSLCHRLKTTKRAGWLRKDVQDPESIADHMYRMGLMALIAPDFPGIDRDKCVKMAVVHDIAEAIVGDITPADGVPKEEKSRREQEALDHMCKVLGGGSRAKEVAELWTEYEANSSPEAKFVKDLDKVEMILQALEYEDEQGKDLDEFFQSTAGKFQTEIGKAWASEIEVACSRQFHKES
;
A
#
# COMPACT_ATOMS: atom_id res chain seq x y z
N MET A 1 -13.91 -67.02 3.73
CA MET A 1 -13.86 -68.23 4.57
C MET A 1 -12.85 -67.93 5.66
N GLY A 2 -13.16 -67.78 6.95
CA GLY A 2 -14.25 -68.33 7.76
C GLY A 2 -13.59 -68.93 9.00
N SER A 3 -14.17 -68.67 10.18
CA SER A 3 -13.83 -69.24 11.50
C SER A 3 -12.70 -68.52 12.27
N GLY A 4 -12.87 -68.06 13.50
CA GLY A 4 -14.03 -68.16 14.39
C GLY A 4 -13.64 -68.07 15.86
N SER A 5 -14.51 -67.40 16.63
CA SER A 5 -14.82 -67.62 18.05
C SER A 5 -13.84 -67.13 19.13
N ARG A 6 -14.26 -66.66 20.31
CA ARG A 6 -15.57 -66.28 20.92
C ARG A 6 -15.22 -65.48 22.20
N VAL A 7 -15.85 -64.34 22.49
CA VAL A 7 -16.96 -64.09 23.47
C VAL A 7 -16.56 -64.50 24.91
N VAL A 8 -16.70 -63.64 25.93
CA VAL A 8 -17.87 -63.67 26.86
C VAL A 8 -17.79 -62.59 27.99
N LEU A 9 -18.92 -61.87 28.16
CA LEU A 9 -19.63 -61.30 29.34
C LEU A 9 -18.91 -60.31 30.31
N SER A 10 -19.39 -59.07 30.52
CA SER A 10 -20.67 -58.56 31.10
C SER A 10 -20.57 -58.34 32.60
N LEU A 11 -20.96 -57.14 33.10
CA LEU A 11 -22.19 -56.94 33.87
C LEU A 11 -22.34 -55.52 34.44
N TYR A 12 -23.53 -55.00 34.20
CA TYR A 12 -24.30 -53.92 34.82
C TYR A 12 -24.12 -53.70 36.34
N SER A 13 -24.31 -52.44 36.78
CA SER A 13 -25.03 -52.08 38.01
C SER A 13 -25.28 -50.56 38.00
N SER A 14 -26.48 -50.07 37.63
CA SER A 14 -27.71 -49.89 38.42
C SER A 14 -27.80 -48.50 39.08
N ALA A 15 -28.87 -47.79 38.73
CA ALA A 15 -29.33 -46.54 39.34
C ALA A 15 -30.46 -46.85 40.33
N PRO A 16 -30.73 -45.95 41.29
CA PRO A 16 -32.08 -45.80 41.80
C PRO A 16 -32.60 -44.36 41.69
N PHE A 17 -33.75 -44.27 41.02
CA PHE A 17 -34.99 -43.55 41.37
C PHE A 17 -34.98 -42.71 42.66
N LEU A 18 -35.50 -41.47 42.59
CA LEU A 18 -36.47 -40.94 43.56
C LEU A 18 -37.23 -39.71 43.02
N SER A 19 -38.56 -39.86 42.97
CA SER A 19 -39.66 -38.91 43.25
C SER A 19 -39.90 -37.69 42.35
N LEU A 20 -41.02 -37.77 41.61
CA LEU A 20 -41.77 -36.64 41.05
C LEU A 20 -42.60 -35.96 42.15
N SER A 21 -42.60 -34.62 42.18
CA SER A 21 -43.69 -33.83 42.73
C SER A 21 -44.23 -32.89 41.65
N SER A 22 -45.51 -33.06 41.37
CA SER A 22 -46.34 -32.27 40.47
C SER A 22 -46.86 -31.01 41.15
N ALA A 23 -46.56 -29.84 40.59
CA ALA A 23 -47.39 -28.66 40.81
C ALA A 23 -47.43 -27.82 39.52
N GLN A 24 -48.55 -27.92 38.83
CA GLN A 24 -48.95 -27.03 37.75
C GLN A 24 -49.06 -25.60 38.28
N LEU A 25 -48.43 -24.65 37.60
CA LEU A 25 -48.99 -23.30 37.50
C LEU A 25 -48.72 -22.72 36.11
N ARG A 26 -49.79 -22.65 35.34
CA ARG A 26 -49.89 -21.99 34.04
C ARG A 26 -49.61 -20.50 34.21
N PHE A 27 -48.77 -19.88 33.37
CA PHE A 27 -48.96 -18.47 33.00
C PHE A 27 -48.34 -18.12 31.63
N LYS A 28 -49.25 -17.92 30.67
CA LYS A 28 -49.27 -17.03 29.51
C LYS A 28 -47.95 -16.43 28.98
N SER A 29 -47.70 -16.75 27.70
CA SER A 29 -47.20 -15.87 26.63
C SER A 29 -46.83 -14.43 26.96
N SER A 30 -45.60 -14.00 26.62
CA SER A 30 -45.39 -12.75 25.88
C SER A 30 -43.93 -12.63 25.40
N LEU A 31 -43.78 -12.54 24.09
CA LEU A 31 -42.59 -12.16 23.34
C LEU A 31 -42.28 -10.67 23.61
N ALA A 32 -41.68 -10.35 24.75
CA ALA A 32 -41.31 -8.98 25.10
C ALA A 32 -40.14 -8.93 26.08
N ALA A 33 -39.01 -9.55 25.72
CA ALA A 33 -37.73 -9.32 26.38
C ALA A 33 -36.75 -8.70 25.36
N ARG A 34 -37.12 -7.52 24.85
CA ARG A 34 -36.16 -6.59 24.23
C ARG A 34 -35.57 -5.76 25.37
N VAL A 35 -34.37 -6.13 25.77
CA VAL A 35 -33.53 -5.36 26.70
C VAL A 35 -33.23 -4.02 26.05
N SER A 36 -33.95 -2.98 26.46
CA SER A 36 -33.60 -1.58 26.19
C SER A 36 -32.42 -1.21 27.09
N PHE A 37 -31.21 -1.60 26.70
CA PHE A 37 -30.00 -1.01 27.25
C PHE A 37 -29.79 0.34 26.58
N HIS A 38 -30.14 1.40 27.30
CA HIS A 38 -29.93 2.79 26.91
C HIS A 38 -28.43 3.09 26.97
N MET A 39 -27.68 2.85 25.87
CA MET A 39 -26.42 3.55 25.65
C MET A 39 -26.71 4.78 24.79
N ALA A 40 -26.93 5.90 25.48
CA ALA A 40 -26.62 7.21 24.94
C ALA A 40 -25.10 7.30 24.74
N TYR A 41 -24.59 6.73 23.66
CA TYR A 41 -23.35 7.21 23.08
C TYR A 41 -23.76 8.23 22.04
N ALA A 42 -23.49 9.50 22.34
CA ALA A 42 -23.60 10.56 21.35
C ALA A 42 -22.78 10.11 20.13
N ALA A 43 -23.47 9.72 19.07
CA ALA A 43 -22.88 9.65 17.76
C ALA A 43 -22.46 11.10 17.46
N SER A 44 -21.21 11.45 17.77
CA SER A 44 -20.58 12.57 17.09
C SER A 44 -20.62 12.14 15.63
N SER A 45 -21.53 12.74 14.88
CA SER A 45 -21.65 12.59 13.45
C SER A 45 -20.39 13.19 12.81
N VAL A 46 -19.27 12.46 12.88
CA VAL A 46 -18.26 12.58 11.85
C VAL A 46 -18.98 12.06 10.62
N SER A 47 -19.48 12.98 9.77
CA SER A 47 -20.01 12.55 8.49
C SER A 47 -18.82 11.91 7.75
N THR A 48 -18.82 10.58 7.69
CA THR A 48 -17.89 9.84 6.85
C THR A 48 -18.36 10.10 5.43
N ASN A 49 -18.01 11.28 4.90
CA ASN A 49 -18.24 11.65 3.50
C ASN A 49 -17.32 10.78 2.66
N ASN A 50 -17.74 9.54 2.45
CA ASN A 50 -17.15 8.65 1.48
C ASN A 50 -17.45 9.21 0.07
N PRO A 51 -16.55 9.00 -0.90
CA PRO A 51 -16.80 9.35 -2.28
C PRO A 51 -18.11 8.75 -2.77
N SER A 52 -18.88 9.51 -3.56
CA SER A 52 -19.96 8.93 -4.34
C SER A 52 -19.40 7.94 -5.37
N ALA A 53 -20.21 7.00 -5.85
CA ALA A 53 -19.76 6.08 -6.89
C ALA A 53 -19.27 6.82 -8.15
N SER A 54 -19.96 7.89 -8.57
CA SER A 54 -19.52 8.71 -9.71
C SER A 54 -18.17 9.36 -9.44
N SER A 55 -18.02 10.04 -8.30
CA SER A 55 -16.77 10.71 -7.92
C SER A 55 -15.59 9.74 -7.84
N ALA A 56 -15.82 8.51 -7.34
CA ALA A 56 -14.80 7.47 -7.32
C ALA A 56 -14.40 7.05 -8.74
N ILE A 57 -15.36 6.84 -9.63
CA ILE A 57 -15.07 6.48 -11.04
C ILE A 57 -14.38 7.61 -11.79
N ASP A 58 -14.77 8.86 -11.56
CA ASP A 58 -14.16 10.04 -12.18
C ASP A 58 -12.70 10.19 -11.70
N PHE A 59 -12.45 10.04 -10.40
CA PHE A 59 -11.11 10.03 -9.84
C PHE A 59 -10.24 8.90 -10.42
N LEU A 60 -10.77 7.67 -10.48
CA LEU A 60 -10.06 6.54 -11.08
C LEU A 60 -9.79 6.74 -12.57
N SER A 61 -10.69 7.43 -13.27
CA SER A 61 -10.52 7.79 -14.69
C SER A 61 -9.39 8.81 -14.87
N LEU A 62 -9.20 9.76 -13.94
CA LEU A 62 -8.02 10.63 -13.94
C LEU A 62 -6.74 9.80 -13.74
N CYS A 63 -6.73 8.87 -12.78
CA CYS A 63 -5.59 8.00 -12.50
C CYS A 63 -5.22 7.07 -13.68
N HIS A 64 -6.08 6.88 -14.69
CA HIS A 64 -5.74 6.11 -15.88
C HIS A 64 -4.45 6.58 -16.54
N ARG A 65 -4.19 7.89 -16.52
CA ARG A 65 -2.97 8.47 -17.11
C ARG A 65 -1.67 7.95 -16.50
N LEU A 66 -1.69 7.49 -15.25
CA LEU A 66 -0.52 6.88 -14.60
C LEU A 66 -0.11 5.56 -15.26
N LYS A 67 -1.06 4.84 -15.87
CA LYS A 67 -0.81 3.57 -16.59
C LYS A 67 -0.23 3.77 -17.98
N THR A 68 -0.46 4.94 -18.58
CA THR A 68 -0.10 5.21 -19.97
C THR A 68 1.05 6.20 -20.09
N THR A 69 1.33 6.98 -19.04
CA THR A 69 2.49 7.86 -18.97
C THR A 69 3.71 7.03 -18.59
N LYS A 70 4.65 6.92 -19.53
CA LYS A 70 5.94 6.25 -19.31
C LYS A 70 6.87 7.15 -18.51
N ARG A 71 7.69 6.56 -17.64
CA ARG A 71 8.69 7.27 -16.84
C ARG A 71 9.71 7.94 -17.76
N ALA A 72 9.78 9.26 -17.69
CA ALA A 72 10.45 10.12 -18.65
C ALA A 72 11.97 10.00 -18.57
N GLY A 73 12.53 9.63 -17.42
CA GLY A 73 13.95 9.31 -17.28
C GLY A 73 14.41 8.24 -18.28
N TRP A 74 13.65 7.14 -18.38
CA TRP A 74 13.94 6.01 -19.27
C TRP A 74 13.77 6.37 -20.75
N LEU A 75 12.75 7.16 -21.09
CA LEU A 75 12.54 7.64 -22.46
C LEU A 75 13.75 8.43 -22.97
N ARG A 76 14.38 9.26 -22.11
CA ARG A 76 15.57 10.05 -22.48
C ARG A 76 16.84 9.21 -22.67
N LYS A 77 16.81 7.96 -22.22
CA LYS A 77 17.87 6.97 -22.46
C LYS A 77 17.54 5.98 -23.56
N ASP A 78 16.48 6.27 -24.32
CA ASP A 78 16.00 5.44 -25.41
C ASP A 78 15.76 3.98 -24.97
N VAL A 79 15.38 3.77 -23.70
CA VAL A 79 14.92 2.46 -23.19
C VAL A 79 13.67 2.08 -23.99
N GLN A 80 13.64 0.84 -24.47
CA GLN A 80 12.51 0.29 -25.22
C GLN A 80 11.43 -0.21 -24.26
N ASP A 81 10.18 0.14 -24.57
CA ASP A 81 8.99 -0.13 -23.73
C ASP A 81 9.23 0.11 -22.23
N PRO A 82 9.62 1.34 -21.83
CA PRO A 82 9.90 1.62 -20.43
C PRO A 82 8.63 1.48 -19.59
N GLU A 83 8.80 1.31 -18.28
CA GLU A 83 7.71 1.22 -17.31
C GLU A 83 6.82 2.48 -17.30
N SER A 84 5.58 2.32 -16.86
CA SER A 84 4.69 3.44 -16.54
C SER A 84 4.88 3.93 -15.10
N ILE A 85 4.38 5.12 -14.77
CA ILE A 85 4.39 5.64 -13.39
C ILE A 85 3.63 4.68 -12.45
N ALA A 86 2.57 4.04 -12.94
CA ALA A 86 1.82 3.07 -12.16
C ALA A 86 2.62 1.79 -11.87
N ASP A 87 3.50 1.35 -12.77
CA ASP A 87 4.36 0.17 -12.56
C ASP A 87 5.38 0.45 -11.44
N HIS A 88 6.03 1.62 -11.50
CA HIS A 88 6.92 2.14 -10.46
C HIS A 88 6.24 2.17 -9.08
N MET A 89 5.09 2.84 -8.97
CA MET A 89 4.35 2.92 -7.70
C MET A 89 3.85 1.56 -7.21
N TYR A 90 3.51 0.64 -8.10
CA TYR A 90 3.13 -0.72 -7.74
C TYR A 90 4.30 -1.46 -7.07
N ARG A 91 5.49 -1.44 -7.69
CA ARG A 91 6.66 -2.12 -7.13
C ARG A 91 7.10 -1.46 -5.82
N MET A 92 7.00 -0.15 -5.68
CA MET A 92 7.21 0.53 -4.39
C MET A 92 6.21 0.08 -3.32
N GLY A 93 4.93 -0.11 -3.67
CA GLY A 93 3.93 -0.65 -2.75
C GLY A 93 4.29 -2.04 -2.26
N LEU A 94 4.78 -2.91 -3.15
CA LEU A 94 5.30 -4.24 -2.78
C LEU A 94 6.55 -4.13 -1.90
N MET A 95 7.48 -3.24 -2.23
CA MET A 95 8.68 -2.98 -1.44
C MET A 95 8.34 -2.56 0.00
N ALA A 96 7.41 -1.63 0.17
CA ALA A 96 6.92 -1.22 1.49
C ALA A 96 6.24 -2.37 2.24
N LEU A 97 5.50 -3.23 1.53
CA LEU A 97 4.82 -4.39 2.10
C LEU A 97 5.80 -5.46 2.61
N ILE A 98 6.86 -5.76 1.86
CA ILE A 98 7.82 -6.83 2.21
C ILE A 98 9.00 -6.36 3.06
N ALA A 99 9.17 -5.06 3.24
CA ALA A 99 10.24 -4.52 4.05
C ALA A 99 10.17 -5.06 5.50
N PRO A 100 11.33 -5.35 6.13
CA PRO A 100 11.35 -5.78 7.51
C PRO A 100 10.74 -4.70 8.41
N ASP A 101 10.07 -5.11 9.48
CA ASP A 101 9.58 -4.17 10.47
C ASP A 101 10.75 -3.44 11.13
N PHE A 102 10.60 -2.14 11.35
CA PHE A 102 11.56 -1.35 12.10
C PHE A 102 10.87 -0.36 13.03
N PRO A 103 11.47 -0.04 14.19
CA PRO A 103 10.77 0.65 15.27
C PRO A 103 10.21 2.02 14.86
N GLY A 104 8.94 2.26 15.20
CA GLY A 104 8.30 3.58 15.04
C GLY A 104 7.81 3.90 13.64
N ILE A 105 7.62 2.88 12.79
CA ILE A 105 7.13 3.03 11.41
C ILE A 105 5.82 2.28 11.23
N ASP A 106 4.84 2.96 10.65
CA ASP A 106 3.58 2.36 10.21
C ASP A 106 3.71 1.83 8.77
N ARG A 107 3.81 0.50 8.61
CA ARG A 107 3.91 -0.17 7.30
C ARG A 107 2.70 0.13 6.40
N ASP A 108 1.48 0.11 6.95
CA ASP A 108 0.28 0.34 6.16
C ASP A 108 0.27 1.77 5.61
N LYS A 109 0.75 2.73 6.41
CA LYS A 109 0.96 4.11 5.97
C LYS A 109 2.00 4.19 4.85
N CYS A 110 3.13 3.49 4.95
CA CYS A 110 4.14 3.44 3.89
C CYS A 110 3.59 2.88 2.57
N VAL A 111 2.81 1.80 2.62
CA VAL A 111 2.16 1.22 1.43
C VAL A 111 1.19 2.23 0.81
N LYS A 112 0.33 2.86 1.62
CA LYS A 112 -0.59 3.89 1.12
C LYS A 112 0.16 5.07 0.51
N MET A 113 1.22 5.54 1.15
CA MET A 113 2.05 6.65 0.68
C MET A 113 2.71 6.30 -0.66
N ALA A 114 3.31 5.12 -0.79
CA ALA A 114 3.90 4.65 -2.05
C ALA A 114 2.90 4.66 -3.21
N VAL A 115 1.64 4.27 -2.97
CA VAL A 115 0.58 4.24 -3.98
C VAL A 115 0.11 5.65 -4.42
N VAL A 116 0.32 6.69 -3.60
CA VAL A 116 -0.20 8.03 -3.89
C VAL A 116 0.87 9.10 -4.14
N HIS A 117 2.14 8.80 -3.93
CA HIS A 117 3.19 9.82 -3.92
C HIS A 117 3.35 10.56 -5.27
N ASP A 118 3.25 9.84 -6.38
CA ASP A 118 3.29 10.40 -7.75
C ASP A 118 1.88 10.56 -8.36
N ILE A 119 0.82 10.54 -7.55
CA ILE A 119 -0.55 10.58 -8.08
C ILE A 119 -0.86 11.85 -8.88
N ALA A 120 -0.22 12.97 -8.53
CA ALA A 120 -0.36 14.25 -9.22
C ALA A 120 0.13 14.20 -10.68
N GLU A 121 1.06 13.29 -10.99
CA GLU A 121 1.60 13.08 -12.35
C GLU A 121 0.54 12.57 -13.32
N ALA A 122 -0.58 12.05 -12.83
CA ALA A 122 -1.78 11.77 -13.62
C ALA A 122 -2.29 13.02 -14.36
N ILE A 123 -1.96 14.22 -13.87
CA ILE A 123 -2.31 15.50 -14.48
C ILE A 123 -1.06 16.18 -15.03
N VAL A 124 0.00 16.32 -14.23
CA VAL A 124 1.18 17.13 -14.62
C VAL A 124 2.14 16.40 -15.57
N GLY A 125 2.09 15.07 -15.64
CA GLY A 125 3.10 14.23 -16.28
C GLY A 125 4.36 14.06 -15.42
N ASP A 126 5.23 13.12 -15.80
CA ASP A 126 6.50 12.88 -15.11
C ASP A 126 7.51 14.00 -15.44
N ILE A 127 7.60 15.00 -14.55
CA ILE A 127 8.52 16.14 -14.68
C ILE A 127 9.86 15.77 -14.03
N THR A 128 10.91 15.75 -14.84
CA THR A 128 12.26 15.37 -14.43
C THR A 128 13.18 16.59 -14.31
N PRO A 129 14.37 16.44 -13.68
CA PRO A 129 15.36 17.52 -13.63
C PRO A 129 15.78 18.06 -15.01
N ALA A 130 15.72 17.23 -16.06
CA ALA A 130 16.09 17.60 -17.41
C ALA A 130 15.09 18.60 -18.07
N ASP A 131 13.88 18.71 -17.54
CA ASP A 131 12.83 19.61 -18.09
C ASP A 131 13.05 21.07 -17.69
N GLY A 132 14.02 21.36 -16.81
CA GLY A 132 14.36 22.73 -16.40
C GLY A 132 13.25 23.44 -15.63
N VAL A 133 12.23 22.72 -15.15
CA VAL A 133 11.16 23.28 -14.31
C VAL A 133 11.72 23.50 -12.89
N PRO A 134 11.67 24.73 -12.36
CA PRO A 134 12.09 24.99 -10.99
C PRO A 134 11.32 24.16 -9.98
N LYS A 135 11.97 23.76 -8.88
CA LYS A 135 11.36 22.91 -7.84
C LYS A 135 10.06 23.50 -7.30
N GLU A 136 10.03 24.81 -7.09
CA GLU A 136 8.87 25.55 -6.58
C GLU A 136 7.70 25.51 -7.57
N GLU A 137 7.98 25.59 -8.86
CA GLU A 137 6.96 25.52 -9.91
C GLU A 137 6.46 24.09 -10.12
N LYS A 138 7.33 23.07 -10.05
CA LYS A 138 6.93 21.65 -10.05
C LYS A 138 5.98 21.39 -8.87
N SER A 139 6.39 21.78 -7.67
CA SER A 139 5.59 21.60 -6.45
C SER A 139 4.25 22.34 -6.52
N ARG A 140 4.21 23.56 -7.05
CA ARG A 140 2.95 24.31 -7.25
C ARG A 140 2.00 23.57 -8.20
N ARG A 141 2.50 23.09 -9.34
CA ARG A 141 1.68 22.35 -10.34
C ARG A 141 1.13 21.06 -9.75
N GLU A 142 1.96 20.32 -9.02
CA GLU A 142 1.55 19.06 -8.41
C GLU A 142 0.54 19.27 -7.29
N GLN A 143 0.71 20.31 -6.47
CA GLN A 143 -0.28 20.70 -5.47
C GLN A 143 -1.63 21.07 -6.12
N GLU A 144 -1.63 21.86 -7.20
CA GLU A 144 -2.86 22.21 -7.92
C GLU A 144 -3.55 21.00 -8.54
N ALA A 145 -2.77 20.06 -9.09
CA ALA A 145 -3.27 18.79 -9.58
C ALA A 145 -3.91 17.96 -8.47
N LEU A 146 -3.21 17.80 -7.34
CA LEU A 146 -3.72 17.07 -6.18
C LEU A 146 -5.01 17.69 -5.63
N ASP A 147 -5.06 19.02 -5.51
CA ASP A 147 -6.24 19.75 -5.05
C ASP A 147 -7.43 19.51 -5.99
N HIS A 148 -7.19 19.49 -7.31
CA HIS A 148 -8.21 19.16 -8.29
C HIS A 148 -8.69 17.71 -8.13
N MET A 149 -7.78 16.74 -8.02
CA MET A 149 -8.11 15.33 -7.83
C MET A 149 -8.91 15.11 -6.54
N CYS A 150 -8.55 15.78 -5.45
CA CYS A 150 -9.29 15.73 -4.18
C CYS A 150 -10.71 16.28 -4.29
N LYS A 151 -10.91 17.34 -5.08
CA LYS A 151 -12.26 17.86 -5.39
C LYS A 151 -13.07 16.88 -6.23
N VAL A 152 -12.46 16.25 -7.25
CA VAL A 152 -13.11 15.23 -8.09
C VAL A 152 -13.53 14.02 -7.27
N LEU A 153 -12.70 13.60 -6.31
CA LEU A 153 -13.03 12.53 -5.36
C LEU A 153 -14.21 12.86 -4.42
N GLY A 154 -14.67 14.12 -4.40
CA GLY A 154 -15.78 14.58 -3.56
C GLY A 154 -15.35 15.10 -2.19
N GLY A 155 -14.05 15.33 -1.97
CA GLY A 155 -13.52 15.79 -0.69
C GLY A 155 -13.66 14.75 0.44
N GLY A 156 -13.97 15.22 1.65
CA GLY A 156 -14.17 14.35 2.81
C GLY A 156 -12.90 13.68 3.33
N SER A 157 -13.08 12.63 4.13
CA SER A 157 -11.97 11.99 4.85
C SER A 157 -11.02 11.23 3.94
N ARG A 158 -11.52 10.66 2.82
CA ARG A 158 -10.70 9.93 1.85
C ARG A 158 -9.79 10.87 1.05
N ALA A 159 -10.33 11.98 0.53
CA ALA A 159 -9.50 12.98 -0.15
C ALA A 159 -8.47 13.61 0.79
N LYS A 160 -8.87 13.86 2.05
CA LYS A 160 -7.97 14.35 3.08
C LYS A 160 -6.81 13.38 3.36
N GLU A 161 -7.07 12.09 3.49
CA GLU A 161 -6.03 11.07 3.69
C GLU A 161 -5.02 11.06 2.52
N VAL A 162 -5.51 11.11 1.26
CA VAL A 162 -4.64 11.18 0.07
C VAL A 162 -3.77 12.45 0.11
N ALA A 163 -4.38 13.60 0.40
CA ALA A 163 -3.67 14.87 0.44
C ALA A 163 -2.61 14.93 1.56
N GLU A 164 -2.92 14.40 2.74
CA GLU A 164 -2.00 14.33 3.88
C GLU A 164 -0.81 13.41 3.59
N LEU A 165 -1.05 12.22 3.01
CA LEU A 165 0.01 11.30 2.62
C LEU A 165 0.96 11.93 1.59
N TRP A 166 0.40 12.56 0.55
CA TRP A 166 1.19 13.23 -0.49
C TRP A 166 2.01 14.39 0.08
N THR A 167 1.38 15.25 0.90
CA THR A 167 2.05 16.39 1.54
C THR A 167 3.18 15.94 2.46
N GLU A 168 2.95 14.88 3.23
CA GLU A 168 3.94 14.32 4.15
C GLU A 168 5.17 13.77 3.41
N TYR A 169 4.94 13.09 2.28
CA TYR A 169 5.98 12.58 1.38
C TYR A 169 6.82 13.71 0.77
N GLU A 170 6.16 14.74 0.21
CA GLU A 170 6.85 15.86 -0.42
C GLU A 170 7.64 16.71 0.59
N ALA A 171 7.11 16.87 1.80
CA ALA A 171 7.81 17.53 2.90
C ALA A 171 8.95 16.67 3.49
N ASN A 172 9.02 15.38 3.17
CA ASN A 172 9.97 14.40 3.74
C ASN A 172 9.99 14.47 5.28
N SER A 173 8.80 14.62 5.87
CA SER A 173 8.64 15.15 7.24
C SER A 173 8.54 14.08 8.33
N SER A 174 8.28 12.83 7.96
CA SER A 174 8.12 11.69 8.88
C SER A 174 9.15 10.58 8.61
N PRO A 175 9.33 9.65 9.57
CA PRO A 175 10.07 8.42 9.32
C PRO A 175 9.53 7.63 8.12
N GLU A 176 8.20 7.55 7.96
CA GLU A 176 7.55 6.87 6.83
C GLU A 176 7.87 7.55 5.49
N ALA A 177 7.80 8.89 5.42
CA ALA A 177 8.13 9.64 4.22
C ALA A 177 9.59 9.46 3.81
N LYS A 178 10.51 9.47 4.78
CA LYS A 178 11.93 9.22 4.52
C LYS A 178 12.18 7.82 3.99
N PHE A 179 11.49 6.83 4.57
CA PHE A 179 11.56 5.46 4.12
C PHE A 179 11.00 5.29 2.71
N VAL A 180 9.80 5.83 2.41
CA VAL A 180 9.22 5.75 1.06
C VAL A 180 10.05 6.52 0.03
N LYS A 181 10.66 7.66 0.39
CA LYS A 181 11.64 8.36 -0.48
C LYS A 181 12.90 7.53 -0.73
N ASP A 182 13.31 6.65 0.18
CA ASP A 182 14.39 5.70 -0.09
C ASP A 182 13.91 4.59 -1.03
N LEU A 183 12.69 4.07 -0.83
CA LEU A 183 12.12 3.06 -1.72
C LEU A 183 11.99 3.57 -3.17
N ASP A 184 11.56 4.82 -3.37
CA ASP A 184 11.52 5.48 -4.70
C ASP A 184 12.89 5.41 -5.39
N LYS A 185 13.96 5.77 -4.68
CA LYS A 185 15.33 5.70 -5.21
C LYS A 185 15.80 4.26 -5.44
N VAL A 186 15.52 3.35 -4.51
CA VAL A 186 15.91 1.93 -4.63
C VAL A 186 15.22 1.29 -5.83
N GLU A 187 13.93 1.57 -6.01
CA GLU A 187 13.14 1.08 -7.13
C GLU A 187 13.74 1.56 -8.45
N MET A 188 14.07 2.86 -8.54
CA MET A 188 14.68 3.45 -9.72
C MET A 188 16.02 2.80 -10.09
N ILE A 189 16.93 2.59 -9.13
CA ILE A 189 18.24 1.96 -9.44
C ILE A 189 18.13 0.46 -9.70
N LEU A 190 17.13 -0.22 -9.11
CA LEU A 190 16.84 -1.61 -9.45
C LEU A 190 16.32 -1.70 -10.90
N GLN A 191 15.42 -0.81 -11.30
CA GLN A 191 14.92 -0.75 -12.66
C GLN A 191 16.03 -0.42 -13.67
N ALA A 192 16.95 0.48 -13.30
CA ALA A 192 18.12 0.77 -14.11
C ALA A 192 18.95 -0.50 -14.35
N LEU A 193 19.31 -1.22 -13.28
CA LEU A 193 20.07 -2.48 -13.38
C LEU A 193 19.39 -3.51 -14.29
N GLU A 194 18.07 -3.67 -14.17
CA GLU A 194 17.29 -4.58 -15.02
C GLU A 194 17.31 -4.15 -16.48
N TYR A 195 17.18 -2.85 -16.79
CA TYR A 195 17.28 -2.36 -18.15
C TYR A 195 18.69 -2.43 -18.73
N GLU A 196 19.74 -2.27 -17.93
CA GLU A 196 21.11 -2.52 -18.36
C GLU A 196 21.29 -4.00 -18.78
N ASP A 197 20.82 -4.94 -17.96
CA ASP A 197 20.88 -6.38 -18.25
C ASP A 197 20.08 -6.77 -19.51
N GLU A 198 18.85 -6.25 -19.62
CA GLU A 198 17.92 -6.63 -20.68
C GLU A 198 18.22 -5.95 -22.02
N GLN A 199 18.71 -4.71 -21.98
CA GLN A 199 18.78 -3.83 -23.15
C GLN A 199 20.19 -3.32 -23.48
N GLY A 200 21.20 -3.66 -22.66
CA GLY A 200 22.60 -3.25 -22.89
C GLY A 200 22.77 -1.73 -22.90
N LYS A 201 22.02 -1.03 -22.05
CA LYS A 201 22.07 0.43 -21.89
C LYS A 201 23.15 0.82 -20.87
N ASP A 202 23.66 2.04 -20.99
CA ASP A 202 24.46 2.68 -19.94
C ASP A 202 23.53 3.63 -19.15
N LEU A 203 23.21 3.24 -17.92
CA LEU A 203 22.32 3.94 -17.01
C LEU A 203 23.05 4.34 -15.71
N ASP A 204 24.38 4.43 -15.74
CA ASP A 204 25.23 4.78 -14.58
C ASP A 204 24.80 6.08 -13.88
N GLU A 205 24.26 7.04 -14.65
CA GLU A 205 23.80 8.31 -14.10
C GLU A 205 22.68 8.16 -13.06
N PHE A 206 21.84 7.12 -13.17
CA PHE A 206 20.77 6.89 -12.20
C PHE A 206 21.35 6.46 -10.86
N PHE A 207 22.34 5.57 -10.86
CA PHE A 207 23.09 5.18 -9.66
C PHE A 207 23.81 6.38 -9.05
N GLN A 208 24.57 7.13 -9.85
CA GLN A 208 25.27 8.34 -9.39
C GLN A 208 24.32 9.39 -8.81
N SER A 209 23.11 9.52 -9.37
CA SER A 209 22.10 10.47 -8.89
C SER A 209 21.57 10.13 -7.50
N THR A 210 21.70 8.88 -7.03
CA THR A 210 21.19 8.44 -5.71
C THR A 210 22.28 8.29 -4.66
N ALA A 211 23.55 8.27 -5.07
CA ALA A 211 24.70 8.15 -4.17
C ALA A 211 24.64 9.13 -2.98
N GLY A 212 24.71 8.59 -1.77
CA GLY A 212 24.68 9.37 -0.52
C GLY A 212 23.32 9.99 -0.16
N LYS A 213 22.22 9.65 -0.86
CA LYS A 213 20.89 10.21 -0.62
C LYS A 213 19.94 9.28 0.16
N PHE A 214 20.36 8.06 0.47
CA PHE A 214 19.58 7.11 1.27
C PHE A 214 19.61 7.50 2.75
N GLN A 215 18.45 7.58 3.37
CA GLN A 215 18.25 8.14 4.71
C GLN A 215 18.16 7.06 5.80
N THR A 216 17.57 5.91 5.47
CA THR A 216 17.27 4.79 6.35
C THR A 216 18.28 3.67 6.19
N GLU A 217 18.45 2.85 7.24
CA GLU A 217 19.35 1.69 7.17
C GLU A 217 18.85 0.62 6.19
N ILE A 218 17.53 0.47 6.04
CA ILE A 218 16.93 -0.45 5.06
C ILE A 218 17.22 0.04 3.64
N GLY A 219 16.98 1.32 3.36
CA GLY A 219 17.26 1.92 2.05
C GLY A 219 18.72 1.77 1.65
N LYS A 220 19.65 2.08 2.57
CA LYS A 220 21.08 1.89 2.35
C LYS A 220 21.46 0.43 2.09
N ALA A 221 20.89 -0.51 2.86
CA ALA A 221 21.18 -1.92 2.70
C ALA A 221 20.72 -2.45 1.34
N TRP A 222 19.50 -2.10 0.91
CA TRP A 222 18.98 -2.54 -0.39
C TRP A 222 19.73 -1.90 -1.56
N ALA A 223 20.04 -0.61 -1.47
CA ALA A 223 20.85 0.07 -2.47
C ALA A 223 22.24 -0.58 -2.62
N SER A 224 22.89 -0.91 -1.50
CA SER A 224 24.21 -1.56 -1.52
C SER A 224 24.19 -2.92 -2.23
N GLU A 225 23.12 -3.71 -2.10
CA GLU A 225 23.01 -4.99 -2.82
C GLU A 225 22.89 -4.78 -4.34
N ILE A 226 22.17 -3.76 -4.76
CA ILE A 226 22.01 -3.40 -6.18
C ILE A 226 23.35 -2.89 -6.74
N GLU A 227 24.05 -1.99 -6.04
CA GLU A 227 25.36 -1.47 -6.47
C GLU A 227 26.42 -2.58 -6.61
N VAL A 228 26.39 -3.57 -5.71
CA VAL A 228 27.26 -4.76 -5.79
C VAL A 228 26.90 -5.62 -7.00
N ALA A 229 25.62 -5.78 -7.32
CA ALA A 229 25.17 -6.52 -8.50
C ALA A 229 25.58 -5.83 -9.81
N CYS A 230 25.37 -4.52 -9.91
CA CYS A 230 25.80 -3.66 -11.03
C CYS A 230 27.31 -3.79 -11.28
N SER A 231 28.13 -3.66 -10.23
CA SER A 231 29.59 -3.81 -10.34
C SER A 231 30.04 -5.18 -10.89
N ARG A 232 29.28 -6.25 -10.65
CA ARG A 232 29.59 -7.60 -11.16
C ARG A 232 29.25 -7.77 -12.63
N GLN A 233 28.29 -7.03 -13.18
CA GLN A 233 27.99 -7.06 -14.62
C GLN A 233 29.14 -6.46 -15.42
N PHE A 234 29.62 -5.27 -15.04
CA PHE A 234 30.75 -4.62 -15.70
C PHE A 234 32.01 -5.50 -15.75
N HIS A 235 32.28 -6.28 -14.70
CA HIS A 235 33.42 -7.21 -14.67
C HIS A 235 33.25 -8.49 -15.50
N LYS A 236 32.03 -8.86 -15.92
CA LYS A 236 31.81 -10.01 -16.82
C LYS A 236 31.98 -9.65 -18.29
N GLU A 237 31.86 -8.38 -18.64
CA GLU A 237 31.93 -7.88 -20.02
C GLU A 237 33.31 -7.28 -20.38
N SER A 238 34.19 -7.14 -19.38
CA SER A 238 35.60 -6.70 -19.50
C SER A 238 36.56 -7.86 -19.72
#